data_AF-A0A5S4G676-F1
#
_entry.id   AF-A0A5S4G676-F1
#
_cell.length_a   1.000
_cell.length_b   1.000
_cell.length_c   1.000
_cell.angle_alpha   90.00
_cell.angle_beta   90.00
_cell.angle_gamma   90.00
#
_symmetry.space_group_name_H-M   'P 1'
#
loop_
_entity.id
_entity.type
_entity.pdbx_description
1 polymer ?
#
loop_
_entity_poly.entity_id
_entity_poly.type
_entity_poly.pdbx_seq_one_letter_code
_entity_poly.pdbx_strand_id
1 'polypeptide(L)'
;MSKRVIPLLLGLVATLVLGLAGPASAITYEWDTAERGTDSIPTEMQCVWNDYARVCYHSYGDTFWVRDENSDGQSAVADWRDYSGDTGALRRKGGCRNALGSGKWARCNKNFAEIDTIYFRPCRVNWGAGERTPSECGYWIACKANGTGCWAPSSAEVTAIQEGRNPLKVRTR
;
A
#
# COMPACT_ATOMS: atom_id res chain seq x y z
N MET A 1 -69.04 13.88 -48.11
CA MET A 1 -67.90 12.97 -47.88
C MET A 1 -66.73 13.81 -47.35
N SER A 2 -66.44 13.69 -46.05
CA SER A 2 -65.43 14.51 -45.36
C SER A 2 -64.15 13.70 -45.20
N LYS A 3 -63.05 14.10 -45.86
CA LYS A 3 -61.71 13.53 -45.64
C LYS A 3 -60.90 14.51 -44.80
N ARG A 4 -60.60 14.10 -43.56
CA ARG A 4 -59.67 14.77 -42.63
C ARG A 4 -58.26 14.24 -42.93
N VAL A 5 -57.26 15.12 -42.97
CA VAL A 5 -55.83 14.76 -42.97
C VAL A 5 -55.20 15.41 -41.75
N ILE A 6 -54.64 14.60 -40.86
CA ILE A 6 -53.90 14.98 -39.64
C ILE A 6 -52.50 14.31 -39.71
N PRO A 7 -51.53 14.68 -38.87
CA PRO A 7 -50.24 15.25 -39.26
C PRO A 7 -49.09 14.22 -39.13
N LEU A 8 -47.86 14.59 -39.50
CA LEU A 8 -46.67 13.84 -39.08
C LEU A 8 -45.65 14.81 -38.48
N LEU A 9 -45.66 14.91 -37.15
CA LEU A 9 -44.60 15.54 -36.35
C LEU A 9 -43.64 14.43 -35.93
N LEU A 10 -42.45 14.38 -36.54
CA LEU A 10 -41.33 13.58 -36.05
C LEU A 10 -40.76 14.26 -34.81
N GLY A 11 -41.00 13.67 -33.63
CA GLY A 11 -40.30 14.02 -32.39
C GLY A 11 -39.10 13.10 -32.19
N LEU A 12 -37.89 13.64 -32.31
CA LEU A 12 -36.64 12.96 -31.97
C LEU A 12 -36.40 13.11 -30.45
N VAL A 13 -36.60 12.04 -29.67
CA VAL A 13 -36.29 12.03 -28.23
C VAL A 13 -34.86 11.53 -28.04
N ALA A 14 -33.92 12.43 -27.76
CA ALA A 14 -32.56 12.10 -27.37
C ALA A 14 -32.48 11.95 -25.84
N THR A 15 -32.54 10.72 -25.35
CA THR A 15 -32.39 10.40 -23.91
C THR A 15 -30.91 10.44 -23.54
N LEU A 16 -30.47 11.55 -22.94
CA LEU A 16 -29.12 11.70 -22.36
C LEU A 16 -29.03 10.86 -21.07
N VAL A 17 -28.43 9.67 -21.15
CA VAL A 17 -28.10 8.86 -19.99
C VAL A 17 -26.90 9.49 -19.29
N LEU A 18 -27.15 10.36 -18.31
CA LEU A 18 -26.15 10.81 -17.35
C LEU A 18 -25.73 9.62 -16.49
N GLY A 19 -24.63 8.97 -16.85
CA GLY A 19 -24.02 7.93 -16.04
C GLY A 19 -23.65 8.48 -14.67
N LEU A 20 -24.20 7.89 -13.61
CA LEU A 20 -23.81 8.16 -12.23
C LEU A 20 -22.37 7.66 -12.04
N ALA A 21 -21.40 8.55 -12.20
CA ALA A 21 -20.05 8.29 -11.71
C ALA A 21 -20.15 8.16 -10.18
N GLY A 22 -20.08 6.93 -9.68
CA GLY A 22 -19.99 6.68 -8.24
C GLY A 22 -18.78 7.42 -7.65
N PRO A 23 -18.85 7.83 -6.38
CA PRO A 23 -17.72 8.50 -5.74
C PRO A 23 -16.49 7.59 -5.79
N ALA A 24 -15.40 8.10 -6.36
CA ALA A 24 -14.10 7.44 -6.26
C ALA A 24 -13.62 7.58 -4.80
N SER A 25 -13.73 6.50 -4.03
CA SER A 25 -13.16 6.46 -2.68
C SER A 25 -11.63 6.46 -2.79
N ALA A 26 -11.01 7.59 -2.42
CA ALA A 26 -9.57 7.68 -2.36
C ALA A 26 -9.04 6.84 -1.19
N ILE A 27 -8.08 5.96 -1.46
CA ILE A 27 -7.41 5.16 -0.42
C ILE A 27 -6.56 6.11 0.43
N THR A 28 -6.96 6.27 1.69
CA THR A 28 -6.22 7.06 2.69
C THR A 28 -4.99 6.29 3.18
N TYR A 29 -3.95 7.02 3.55
CA TYR A 29 -2.75 6.43 4.15
C TYR A 29 -2.98 6.15 5.63
N GLU A 30 -2.80 4.88 6.03
CA GLU A 30 -2.92 4.39 7.40
C GLU A 30 -1.62 4.62 8.16
N TRP A 31 -1.66 5.29 9.30
CA TRP A 31 -0.49 5.51 10.15
C TRP A 31 -0.65 4.84 11.49
N ASP A 32 0.28 3.95 11.82
CA ASP A 32 0.29 3.27 13.11
C ASP A 32 1.59 3.52 13.84
N THR A 33 1.46 3.82 15.14
CA THR A 33 2.61 3.82 16.03
C THR A 33 2.83 2.40 16.51
N ALA A 34 3.98 1.84 16.15
CA ALA A 34 4.34 0.48 16.45
C ALA A 34 4.47 0.27 17.97
N GLU A 35 3.99 -0.87 18.42
CA GLU A 35 4.14 -1.32 19.80
C GLU A 35 5.57 -1.82 20.04
N ARG A 36 5.99 -1.84 21.30
CA ARG A 36 7.30 -2.40 21.66
C ARG A 36 7.37 -3.89 21.28
N GLY A 37 8.36 -4.22 20.47
CA GLY A 37 8.73 -5.59 20.16
C GLY A 37 9.67 -6.19 21.20
N THR A 38 9.94 -7.48 21.07
CA THR A 38 11.04 -8.17 21.75
C THR A 38 12.38 -7.85 21.06
N ASP A 39 13.49 -7.96 21.80
CA ASP A 39 14.83 -7.75 21.21
C ASP A 39 15.20 -8.85 20.21
N SER A 40 14.63 -10.04 20.38
CA SER A 40 14.66 -11.15 19.43
C SER A 40 13.37 -11.16 18.60
N ILE A 41 13.53 -11.05 17.29
CA ILE A 41 12.43 -11.12 16.33
C ILE A 41 12.30 -12.55 15.76
N PRO A 42 11.14 -12.98 15.24
CA PRO A 42 10.99 -14.30 14.62
C PRO A 42 12.01 -14.57 13.51
N THR A 43 12.42 -15.82 13.32
CA THR A 43 13.45 -16.20 12.33
C THR A 43 12.91 -16.29 10.91
N GLU A 44 11.61 -16.55 10.74
CA GLU A 44 10.95 -16.76 9.44
C GLU A 44 10.41 -15.45 8.86
N MET A 45 11.27 -14.44 8.74
CA MET A 45 10.86 -13.12 8.27
C MET A 45 11.65 -12.68 7.05
N GLN A 46 11.03 -11.78 6.29
CA GLN A 46 11.59 -11.20 5.09
C GLN A 46 11.97 -9.77 5.38
N CYS A 47 13.28 -9.54 5.45
CA CYS A 47 13.85 -8.29 5.92
C CYS A 47 14.47 -7.49 4.77
N VAL A 48 14.32 -6.18 4.85
CA VAL A 48 14.96 -5.18 4.00
C VAL A 48 15.46 -4.05 4.89
N TRP A 49 16.58 -3.43 4.53
CA TRP A 49 17.16 -2.36 5.32
C TRP A 49 17.83 -1.31 4.43
N ASN A 50 18.00 -0.14 5.01
CA ASN A 50 18.91 0.90 4.55
C ASN A 50 19.68 1.43 5.77
N ASP A 51 20.38 2.56 5.62
CA ASP A 51 21.20 3.15 6.69
C ASP A 51 20.37 3.65 7.89
N TYR A 52 19.06 3.81 7.74
CA TYR A 52 18.18 4.45 8.73
C TYR A 52 17.23 3.46 9.40
N ALA A 53 16.76 2.46 8.66
CA ALA A 53 15.70 1.59 9.09
C ALA A 53 15.93 0.16 8.61
N ARG A 54 15.62 -0.78 9.48
CA ARG A 54 15.46 -2.19 9.15
C ARG A 54 14.00 -2.58 9.33
N VAL A 55 13.40 -3.13 8.29
CA VAL A 55 12.01 -3.56 8.27
C VAL A 55 11.96 -5.03 7.91
N CYS A 56 11.26 -5.81 8.73
CA CYS A 56 10.98 -7.22 8.48
C CYS A 56 9.48 -7.45 8.42
N TYR A 57 9.04 -8.29 7.49
CA TYR A 57 7.66 -8.74 7.40
C TYR A 57 7.56 -10.22 7.77
N HIS A 58 6.62 -10.54 8.66
CA HIS A 58 6.25 -11.90 9.03
C HIS A 58 4.86 -12.19 8.47
N SER A 59 4.79 -13.03 7.43
CA SER A 59 3.53 -13.40 6.79
C SER A 59 2.59 -14.17 7.72
N TYR A 60 3.13 -15.06 8.57
CA TYR A 60 2.35 -15.81 9.54
C TYR A 60 1.97 -14.92 10.75
N GLY A 61 1.01 -14.04 10.53
CA GLY A 61 0.53 -13.05 11.49
C GLY A 61 0.64 -11.61 11.01
N ASP A 62 0.85 -11.38 9.70
CA ASP A 62 0.80 -10.07 9.04
C ASP A 62 1.52 -8.94 9.79
N THR A 63 2.69 -9.25 10.35
CA THR A 63 3.34 -8.33 11.28
C THR A 63 4.53 -7.67 10.61
N PHE A 64 4.56 -6.34 10.63
CA PHE A 64 5.77 -5.57 10.36
C PHE A 64 6.57 -5.39 11.65
N TRP A 65 7.86 -5.69 11.59
CA TRP A 65 8.85 -5.35 12.59
C TRP A 65 9.73 -4.25 12.04
N VAL A 66 9.91 -3.19 12.80
CA VAL A 66 10.62 -1.99 12.39
C VAL A 66 11.66 -1.65 13.45
N ARG A 67 12.92 -1.57 13.06
CA ARG A 67 14.02 -1.11 13.90
C ARG A 67 14.60 0.14 13.31
N ASP A 68 14.77 1.11 14.18
CA ASP A 68 15.53 2.31 13.88
C ASP A 68 17.02 2.01 14.01
N GLU A 69 17.78 2.22 12.94
CA GLU A 69 19.21 1.93 12.88
C GLU A 69 20.05 3.17 13.18
N ASN A 70 19.47 4.37 13.18
CA ASN A 70 20.21 5.63 13.30
C ASN A 70 19.73 6.48 14.49
N SER A 71 20.65 7.18 15.14
CA SER A 71 20.32 8.07 16.27
C SER A 71 20.28 9.53 15.82
N ASP A 72 19.48 9.83 14.80
CA ASP A 72 19.34 11.16 14.18
C ASP A 72 18.08 11.94 14.61
N GLY A 73 17.31 11.39 15.55
CA GLY A 73 16.07 11.98 16.04
C GLY A 73 14.87 11.82 15.09
N GLN A 74 15.05 11.12 13.96
CA GLN A 74 13.95 10.71 13.09
C GLN A 74 13.38 9.37 13.56
N SER A 75 12.31 8.91 12.91
CA SER A 75 11.72 7.61 13.19
C SER A 75 11.86 6.70 11.97
N ALA A 76 12.27 5.45 12.18
CA ALA A 76 12.15 4.40 11.18
C ALA A 76 10.69 4.02 10.91
N VAL A 77 10.38 3.73 9.63
CA VAL A 77 9.04 3.38 9.15
C VAL A 77 9.10 2.21 8.17
N ALA A 78 8.18 1.26 8.31
CA ALA A 78 7.80 0.37 7.21
C ALA A 78 6.69 1.04 6.37
N ASP A 79 7.04 1.55 5.18
CA ASP A 79 6.05 2.03 4.20
C ASP A 79 5.55 0.84 3.40
N TRP A 80 4.24 0.59 3.41
CA TRP A 80 3.65 -0.61 2.82
C TRP A 80 2.44 -0.32 1.93
N ARG A 81 2.21 -1.22 0.97
CA ARG A 81 1.07 -1.24 0.05
C ARG A 81 0.52 -2.65 -0.02
N ASP A 82 -0.79 -2.75 0.03
CA ASP A 82 -1.53 -4.00 -0.04
C ASP A 82 -2.34 -4.04 -1.35
N TYR A 83 -1.97 -4.94 -2.26
CA TYR A 83 -2.61 -5.11 -3.56
C TYR A 83 -3.37 -6.43 -3.62
N SER A 84 -4.63 -6.34 -4.04
CA SER A 84 -5.54 -7.47 -4.16
C SER A 84 -4.95 -8.58 -5.02
N GLY A 85 -4.92 -9.82 -4.53
CA GLY A 85 -4.50 -10.99 -5.31
C GLY A 85 -5.37 -11.23 -6.55
N ASP A 86 -6.68 -11.01 -6.42
CA ASP A 86 -7.67 -11.29 -7.47
C ASP A 86 -7.68 -10.22 -8.57
N THR A 87 -7.64 -8.95 -8.18
CA THR A 87 -7.86 -7.81 -9.11
C THR A 87 -6.59 -7.00 -9.37
N GLY A 88 -5.58 -7.14 -8.52
CA GLY A 88 -4.40 -6.27 -8.43
C GLY A 88 -4.73 -4.81 -8.13
N ALA A 89 -5.95 -4.50 -7.67
CA ALA A 89 -6.28 -3.17 -7.18
C ALA A 89 -5.54 -2.91 -5.86
N LEU A 90 -5.03 -1.69 -5.68
CA LEU A 90 -4.57 -1.24 -4.37
C LEU A 90 -5.77 -1.27 -3.42
N ARG A 91 -5.64 -1.92 -2.27
CA ARG A 91 -6.70 -2.00 -1.24
C ARG A 91 -6.40 -1.07 -0.09
N ARG A 92 -5.16 -1.13 0.40
CA ARG A 92 -4.69 -0.37 1.56
C ARG A 92 -3.26 0.11 1.35
N LYS A 93 -2.91 1.17 2.05
CA LYS A 93 -1.54 1.67 2.13
C LYS A 93 -1.29 2.30 3.49
N GLY A 94 -0.08 2.21 4.00
CA GLY A 94 0.22 2.79 5.28
C GLY A 94 1.68 2.72 5.70
N GLY A 95 1.92 3.13 6.94
CA GLY A 95 3.21 3.25 7.57
C GLY A 95 3.18 2.69 8.99
N CYS A 96 4.06 1.75 9.29
CA CYS A 96 4.31 1.29 10.66
C CYS A 96 5.52 2.04 11.22
N ARG A 97 5.32 2.95 12.18
CA ARG A 97 6.37 3.82 12.72
C ARG A 97 6.96 3.28 14.02
N ASN A 98 8.28 3.16 14.09
CA ASN A 98 8.98 2.94 15.34
C ASN A 98 9.21 4.26 16.10
N ALA A 99 8.60 4.40 17.27
CA ALA A 99 8.72 5.58 18.13
C ALA A 99 9.67 5.39 19.34
N LEU A 100 10.39 4.28 19.41
CA LEU A 100 11.16 3.87 20.60
C LEU A 100 12.61 4.40 20.60
N GLY A 101 13.04 4.95 19.47
CA GLY A 101 14.40 5.41 19.20
C GLY A 101 15.31 4.30 18.66
N SER A 102 16.54 4.70 18.32
CA SER A 102 17.56 3.84 17.72
C SER A 102 17.81 2.55 18.51
N GLY A 103 18.04 1.48 17.76
CA GLY A 103 18.48 0.18 18.25
C GLY A 103 17.37 -0.74 18.76
N LYS A 104 16.13 -0.26 18.89
CA LYS A 104 15.00 -1.02 19.45
C LYS A 104 14.05 -1.48 18.37
N TRP A 105 13.49 -2.68 18.54
CA TRP A 105 12.43 -3.20 17.69
C TRP A 105 11.06 -2.71 18.13
N ALA A 106 10.25 -2.32 17.16
CA ALA A 106 8.83 -2.08 17.32
C ALA A 106 8.06 -2.91 16.28
N ARG A 107 6.77 -3.19 16.53
CA ARG A 107 5.94 -3.96 15.60
C ARG A 107 4.54 -3.38 15.41
N CYS A 108 3.99 -3.56 14.21
CA CYS A 108 2.57 -3.35 13.93
C CYS A 108 1.98 -4.64 13.37
N ASN A 109 0.90 -5.10 14.00
CA ASN A 109 0.11 -6.21 13.48
C ASN A 109 -0.87 -5.69 12.43
N LYS A 110 -1.01 -6.42 11.32
CA LYS A 110 -1.96 -6.16 10.24
C LYS A 110 -2.88 -7.37 10.07
N ASN A 111 -3.75 -7.26 9.08
CA ASN A 111 -4.75 -8.27 8.77
C ASN A 111 -5.00 -8.23 7.26
N PHE A 112 -3.97 -8.60 6.52
CA PHE A 112 -4.02 -8.61 5.06
C PHE A 112 -4.83 -9.81 4.58
N ALA A 113 -5.42 -9.73 3.40
CA ALA A 113 -6.07 -10.91 2.84
C ALA A 113 -4.98 -11.86 2.32
N GLU A 114 -5.11 -13.16 2.61
CA GLU A 114 -4.10 -14.19 2.30
C GLU A 114 -3.66 -14.24 0.83
N ILE A 115 -4.57 -13.88 -0.08
CA ILE A 115 -4.32 -13.86 -1.52
C ILE A 115 -3.52 -12.63 -1.98
N ASP A 116 -3.44 -11.61 -1.14
CA ASP A 116 -2.91 -10.30 -1.49
C ASP A 116 -1.39 -10.32 -1.59
N THR A 117 -0.88 -9.27 -2.23
CA THR A 117 0.55 -9.04 -2.40
C THR A 117 0.93 -7.77 -1.67
N ILE A 118 1.81 -7.93 -0.69
CA ILE A 118 2.28 -6.89 0.19
C ILE A 118 3.61 -6.38 -0.33
N TYR A 119 3.64 -5.11 -0.69
CA TYR A 119 4.87 -4.41 -1.03
C TYR A 119 5.27 -3.56 0.17
N PHE A 120 6.52 -3.63 0.58
CA PHE A 120 7.02 -2.80 1.68
C PHE A 120 8.46 -2.37 1.46
N ARG A 121 8.87 -1.30 2.15
CA ARG A 121 10.23 -0.77 2.11
C ARG A 121 10.59 -0.07 3.43
N PRO A 122 11.88 0.05 3.75
CA PRO A 122 12.33 0.83 4.89
C PRO A 122 12.37 2.31 4.50
N CYS A 123 11.87 3.18 5.35
CA CYS A 123 11.96 4.63 5.20
C CYS A 123 12.31 5.27 6.55
N ARG A 124 12.68 6.55 6.53
CA ARG A 124 12.66 7.40 7.72
C ARG A 124 11.55 8.44 7.64
N VAL A 125 11.19 9.04 8.76
CA VAL A 125 10.26 10.16 8.81
C VAL A 125 10.64 11.12 9.94
N ASN A 126 10.56 12.42 9.67
CA ASN A 126 10.78 13.45 10.68
C ASN A 126 9.48 13.77 11.43
N TRP A 127 9.07 12.86 12.31
CA TRP A 127 7.83 13.01 13.06
C TRP A 127 7.86 14.19 14.04
N GLY A 128 9.03 14.49 14.60
CA GLY A 128 9.23 15.61 15.54
C GLY A 128 8.98 16.97 14.90
N ALA A 129 9.24 17.10 13.61
CA ALA A 129 8.95 18.31 12.83
C ALA A 129 7.50 18.37 12.30
N GLY A 130 6.65 17.39 12.65
CA GLY A 130 5.28 17.28 12.14
C GLY A 130 5.15 16.67 10.74
N GLU A 131 6.25 16.22 10.14
CA GLU A 131 6.23 15.55 8.85
C GLU A 131 5.69 14.13 9.02
N ARG A 132 4.67 13.79 8.22
CA ARG A 132 4.02 12.45 8.21
C ARG A 132 4.11 11.80 6.83
N THR A 133 5.16 12.12 6.09
CA THR A 133 5.45 11.55 4.79
C THR A 133 6.76 10.78 4.91
N PRO A 134 6.81 9.49 4.55
CA PRO A 134 8.06 8.77 4.54
C PRO A 134 9.06 9.47 3.59
N SER A 135 10.24 9.76 4.10
CA SER A 135 11.36 10.33 3.36
C SER A 135 12.50 9.32 3.28
N GLU A 136 13.36 9.48 2.27
CA GLU A 136 14.57 8.67 2.08
C GLU A 136 14.34 7.15 2.27
N CYS A 137 13.49 6.63 1.39
CA CYS A 137 13.14 5.22 1.40
C CYS A 137 14.14 4.36 0.63
N GLY A 138 14.33 3.13 1.10
CA GLY A 138 15.03 2.08 0.37
C GLY A 138 14.18 1.46 -0.74
N TYR A 139 14.69 0.35 -1.27
CA TYR A 139 14.01 -0.42 -2.32
C TYR A 139 12.78 -1.15 -1.79
N TRP A 140 11.81 -1.35 -2.68
CA TRP A 140 10.63 -2.18 -2.39
C TRP A 140 10.99 -3.67 -2.39
N ILE A 141 10.35 -4.42 -1.51
CA ILE A 141 10.24 -5.88 -1.55
C ILE A 141 8.76 -6.23 -1.65
N ALA A 142 8.46 -7.30 -2.38
CA ALA A 142 7.12 -7.84 -2.52
C ALA A 142 7.03 -9.22 -1.86
N CYS A 143 5.94 -9.47 -1.15
CA CYS A 143 5.66 -10.73 -0.47
C CYS A 143 4.21 -11.14 -0.70
N LYS A 144 3.95 -12.45 -0.76
CA LYS A 144 2.58 -12.95 -0.63
C LYS A 144 2.16 -12.92 0.84
N ALA A 145 0.94 -12.43 1.11
CA ALA A 145 0.41 -12.36 2.47
C ALA A 145 0.39 -13.75 3.13
N ASN A 146 -0.01 -14.79 2.38
CA ASN A 146 0.04 -16.18 2.83
C ASN A 146 1.43 -16.82 3.00
N GLY A 147 2.52 -16.07 2.86
CA GLY A 147 3.87 -16.58 3.10
C GLY A 147 4.45 -17.50 2.04
N THR A 148 3.79 -17.65 0.87
CA THR A 148 4.29 -18.49 -0.24
C THR A 148 5.54 -17.94 -0.95
N GLY A 149 6.07 -16.80 -0.52
CA GLY A 149 7.37 -16.30 -0.93
C GLY A 149 7.43 -14.79 -1.10
N CYS A 150 8.67 -14.29 -1.25
CA CYS A 150 8.97 -12.89 -1.48
C CYS A 150 9.96 -12.72 -2.64
N TRP A 151 9.91 -11.57 -3.30
CA TRP A 151 10.78 -11.23 -4.43
C TRP A 151 11.10 -9.74 -4.47
N ALA A 152 12.20 -9.40 -5.13
CA ALA A 152 12.46 -8.03 -5.53
C ALA A 152 11.57 -7.68 -6.74
N PRO A 153 10.71 -6.64 -6.65
CA PRO A 153 9.90 -6.20 -7.78
C PRO A 153 10.79 -5.68 -8.92
N SER A 154 10.35 -5.90 -10.15
CA SER A 154 10.96 -5.30 -11.34
C SER A 154 10.87 -3.77 -11.30
N SER A 155 11.69 -3.08 -12.10
CA SER A 155 11.63 -1.62 -12.23
C SER A 155 10.24 -1.14 -12.68
N ALA A 156 9.58 -1.88 -13.58
CA ALA A 156 8.22 -1.58 -14.02
C ALA A 156 7.18 -1.71 -12.88
N GLU A 157 7.30 -2.75 -12.05
CA GLU A 157 6.48 -2.89 -10.85
C GLU A 157 6.73 -1.75 -9.86
N VAL A 158 7.98 -1.37 -9.62
CA VAL A 158 8.34 -0.23 -8.74
C VAL A 158 7.68 1.06 -9.22
N THR A 159 7.77 1.38 -10.52
CA THR A 159 7.09 2.54 -11.09
C THR A 159 5.58 2.47 -10.89
N ALA A 160 4.97 1.30 -11.13
CA ALA A 160 3.53 1.12 -10.92
C ALA A 160 3.12 1.34 -9.45
N ILE A 161 3.91 0.85 -8.49
CA ILE A 161 3.65 1.04 -7.05
C ILE A 161 3.71 2.52 -6.67
N GLN A 162 4.73 3.25 -7.16
CA GLN A 162 4.91 4.67 -6.88
C GLN A 162 3.76 5.51 -7.44
N GLU A 163 3.24 5.13 -8.61
CA GLU A 163 2.09 5.79 -9.26
C GLU A 163 0.73 5.29 -8.74
N GLY A 164 0.70 4.34 -7.80
CA GLY A 164 -0.53 3.73 -7.30
C GLY A 164 -1.29 2.90 -8.35
N ARG A 165 -0.63 2.50 -9.43
CA ARG A 165 -1.16 1.57 -10.45
C ARG A 165 -1.02 0.13 -9.98
N ASN A 166 -1.64 -0.80 -10.72
CA ASN A 166 -1.58 -2.23 -10.46
C ASN A 166 -0.23 -2.83 -10.91
N PRO A 167 0.68 -3.21 -10.00
CA PRO A 167 1.98 -3.78 -10.36
C PRO A 167 1.87 -5.22 -10.90
N LEU A 168 0.83 -5.97 -10.52
CA LEU A 168 0.65 -7.35 -10.95
C LEU A 168 0.38 -7.46 -12.47
N LYS A 169 -0.20 -6.41 -13.07
CA LYS A 169 -0.43 -6.33 -14.53
C LYS A 169 0.83 -6.10 -15.36
N VAL A 170 1.87 -5.52 -14.78
CA VAL A 170 3.14 -5.28 -15.49
C VAL A 170 4.13 -6.42 -15.30
N ARG A 171 3.91 -7.28 -14.30
CA ARG A 171 4.71 -8.49 -14.06
C ARG A 171 4.53 -9.57 -15.16
N THR A 172 3.37 -9.59 -15.82
CA THR A 172 3.02 -10.63 -16.82
C THR A 172 3.51 -10.30 -18.24
N ARG A 173 4.58 -9.51 -18.40
CA ARG A 173 5.17 -9.17 -19.71
C ARG A 173 6.63 -9.57 -19.77
#